data_AF-A0A954K632-F1
#
_entry.id   AF-A0A954K632-F1
#
_cell.length_a   1.000
_cell.length_b   1.000
_cell.length_c   1.000
_cell.angle_alpha   90.00
_cell.angle_beta   90.00
_cell.angle_gamma   90.00
#
_symmetry.space_group_name_H-M   'P 1'
#
loop_
_entity.id
_entity.type
_entity.pdbx_description
1 polymer ?
#
loop_
_entity_poly.entity_id
_entity_poly.type
_entity_poly.pdbx_seq_one_letter_code
_entity_poly.pdbx_strand_id
1 'polypeptide(L)' 'MPRLSSTLPRYRKHRASGQAIVELNGHRHYLGPHGTKASKVEYDRLIAEWLANHRQPMVQ' A
#
# COMPACT_ATOMS: atom_id res chain seq x y z
N MET A 1 3.85 3.96 -23.54
CA MET A 1 4.02 2.62 -22.95
C MET A 1 3.78 2.73 -21.45
N PRO A 2 2.87 1.97 -20.83
CA PRO A 2 2.81 1.92 -19.37
C PRO A 2 4.18 1.46 -18.89
N ARG A 3 4.84 2.27 -18.05
CA ARG A 3 6.14 1.85 -17.50
C ARG A 3 5.88 0.62 -16.65
N LEU A 4 6.56 -0.49 -16.95
CA LEU A 4 6.71 -1.62 -16.05
C LEU A 4 7.54 -1.14 -14.84
N SER A 5 6.91 -0.39 -13.94
CA SER A 5 7.55 0.03 -12.71
C SER A 5 7.61 -1.20 -11.81
N SER A 6 8.77 -1.85 -11.75
CA SER A 6 9.05 -2.90 -10.76
C SER A 6 9.27 -2.35 -9.35
N THR A 7 8.90 -1.10 -9.12
CA THR A 7 8.98 -0.42 -7.83
C THR A 7 7.81 -0.84 -6.96
N LEU A 8 8.08 -1.10 -5.69
CA LEU A 8 7.02 -1.32 -4.71
C LEU A 8 6.13 -0.07 -4.60
N PRO A 9 4.81 -0.26 -4.44
CA PRO A 9 3.87 0.81 -4.11
C PRO A 9 4.33 1.63 -2.91
N ARG A 10 4.14 2.95 -2.95
CA ARG A 10 4.75 3.85 -1.96
C ARG A 10 3.91 3.94 -0.69
N TYR A 11 4.54 3.79 0.47
CA TYR A 11 3.99 4.17 1.76
C TYR A 11 3.89 5.70 1.86
N ARG A 12 2.67 6.23 2.06
CA ARG A 12 2.38 7.68 2.05
C ARG A 12 1.56 8.09 3.26
N LYS A 13 1.70 9.35 3.69
CA LYS A 13 0.81 9.97 4.68
C LYS A 13 -0.39 10.61 3.99
N HIS A 14 -1.60 10.21 4.36
CA HIS A 14 -2.81 10.94 4.02
C HIS A 14 -2.88 12.21 4.88
N ARG A 15 -2.78 13.39 4.24
CA ARG A 15 -2.62 14.68 4.93
C ARG A 15 -3.80 15.00 5.86
N ALA A 16 -5.03 14.78 5.40
CA ALA A 16 -6.22 15.15 6.17
C ALA A 16 -6.41 14.30 7.43
N SER A 17 -6.23 12.97 7.33
CA SER A 17 -6.46 12.07 8.47
C SER A 17 -5.22 11.76 9.30
N GLY A 18 -4.02 12.09 8.82
CA GLY A 18 -2.76 11.67 9.44
C GLY A 18 -2.42 10.19 9.32
N GLN A 19 -3.30 9.38 8.71
CA GLN A 19 -3.11 7.95 8.48
C GLN A 19 -2.07 7.66 7.40
N ALA A 20 -1.44 6.49 7.49
CA ALA A 20 -0.66 5.90 6.44
C ALA A 20 -1.58 5.24 5.40
N ILE A 21 -1.20 5.39 4.14
CA ILE A 21 -1.90 4.81 3.00
C ILE A 21 -0.90 4.20 2.03
N VAL A 22 -1.34 3.17 1.32
CA VAL A 22 -0.68 2.64 0.12
C VAL A 22 -1.70 2.57 -1.00
N GLU A 23 -1.29 2.90 -2.22
CA GLU A 23 -2.17 2.85 -3.40
C GLU A 23 -1.78 1.65 -4.27
N LEU A 24 -2.69 0.68 -4.38
CA LEU A 24 -2.52 -0.55 -5.14
C LEU A 24 -3.51 -0.54 -6.30
N ASN A 25 -3.00 -0.49 -7.54
CA ASN A 25 -3.83 -0.46 -8.75
C ASN A 25 -4.95 0.60 -8.75
N GLY A 26 -4.68 1.79 -8.19
CA GLY A 26 -5.65 2.88 -8.10
C GLY A 26 -6.55 2.85 -6.86
N HIS A 27 -6.46 1.81 -6.02
CA HIS A 27 -7.20 1.70 -4.76
C HIS A 27 -6.32 2.08 -3.57
N ARG A 28 -6.85 2.93 -2.68
CA ARG A 28 -6.14 3.37 -1.47
C ARG A 28 -6.50 2.48 -0.30
N HIS A 29 -5.48 1.89 0.31
CA HIS A 29 -5.60 1.09 1.52
C HIS A 29 -5.08 1.91 2.71
N TYR A 30 -5.87 2.01 3.77
CA TYR A 30 -5.51 2.69 5.02
C TYR A 30 -4.85 1.71 5.98
N LEU A 31 -3.72 2.12 6.52
CA LEU A 31 -2.83 1.28 7.34
C LEU A 31 -2.87 1.67 8.83
N GLY A 32 -3.71 2.65 9.19
CA GLY A 32 -3.72 3.27 10.51
C GLY A 32 -2.76 4.47 10.63
N PRO A 33 -2.42 4.93 11.84
CA PRO A 33 -1.63 6.16 12.03
C PRO A 33 -0.25 6.10 11.39
N HIS A 34 0.12 7.16 10.67
CA HIS A 34 1.35 7.18 9.88
C HIS A 34 2.61 7.17 10.76
N GLY A 35 3.50 6.23 10.48
CA GLY A 35 4.85 6.14 11.05
C GLY A 35 4.93 5.20 12.25
N THR A 36 3.79 4.60 12.64
CA THR A 36 3.73 3.62 13.72
C THR A 36 4.27 2.26 13.26
N LYS A 37 4.65 1.42 14.22
CA LYS A 37 5.04 0.03 13.95
C LYS A 37 3.87 -0.73 13.32
N ALA A 38 2.66 -0.51 13.80
CA ALA A 38 1.45 -1.15 13.27
C ALA A 38 1.22 -0.82 11.79
N SER A 39 1.30 0.44 11.38
CA SER A 39 1.09 0.81 9.97
C SER A 39 2.18 0.33 9.03
N LYS A 40 3.41 0.15 9.53
CA LYS A 40 4.49 -0.48 8.77
C LYS A 40 4.26 -1.99 8.58
N VAL A 41 3.86 -2.69 9.64
CA VAL A 41 3.54 -4.13 9.55
C VAL A 41 2.39 -4.37 8.57
N GLU A 42 1.34 -3.54 8.61
CA GLU A 42 0.22 -3.64 7.68
C GLU A 42 0.63 -3.33 6.23
N TYR A 43 1.53 -2.35 6.05
CA TYR A 43 2.13 -2.10 4.74
C TYR A 43 2.87 -3.32 4.20
N ASP A 44 3.79 -3.89 4.99
CA ASP A 44 4.57 -5.06 4.57
C ASP A 44 3.68 -6.26 4.24
N ARG A 45 2.62 -6.48 5.05
CA ARG A 45 1.60 -7.50 4.80
C ARG A 45 0.91 -7.30 3.45
N LEU A 46 0.32 -6.12 3.21
CA LEU A 46 -0.41 -5.84 1.98
C LEU A 46 0.48 -5.90 0.74
N ILE A 47 1.74 -5.44 0.84
CA ILE A 47 2.70 -5.56 -0.25
C ILE A 47 3.02 -7.03 -0.54
N ALA A 48 3.26 -7.85 0.49
CA ALA A 48 3.54 -9.26 0.32
C ALA A 48 2.36 -9.99 -0.36
N GLU A 49 1.13 -9.74 0.11
CA GLU A 49 -0.10 -10.28 -0.49
C GLU A 49 -0.27 -9.84 -1.95
N TRP A 50 -0.05 -8.56 -2.24
CA TRP A 50 -0.13 -8.00 -3.60
C TRP A 50 0.91 -8.60 -4.54
N LEU A 51 2.14 -8.80 -4.07
CA LEU A 51 3.21 -9.43 -4.84
C LEU A 51 2.90 -10.90 -5.13
N ALA A 52 2.39 -11.65 -4.13
CA ALA A 52 1.98 -13.03 -4.29
C ALA A 52 0.82 -13.16 -5.30
N ASN A 53 -0.08 -12.17 -5.34
CA ASN A 53 -1.19 -12.11 -6.28
C ASN A 53 -0.82 -11.47 -7.64
N HIS A 54 0.41 -11.68 -8.12
CA HIS A 54 0.88 -11.17 -9.41
C HIS A 54 0.69 -9.65 -9.61
N ARG A 55 0.82 -8.86 -8.52
CA ARG A 55 0.63 -7.41 -8.52
C ARG A 55 -0.81 -6.98 -8.75
N GLN A 56 -1.78 -7.80 -8.35
CA GLN A 56 -3.20 -7.47 -8.30
C GLN A 56 -3.65 -7.33 -6.84
N PRO A 57 -4.53 -6.36 -6.51
CA PRO A 57 -5.08 -6.33 -5.16
C PRO A 57 -6.05 -7.51 -5.01
N MET A 58 -6.11 -8.14 -3.84
CA MET A 58 -7.28 -8.98 -3.55
C MET A 58 -8.47 -8.03 -3.42
N VAL A 59 -9.32 -8.03 -4.44
CA VAL A 59 -10.63 -7.40 -4.38
C VAL A 59 -11.47 -8.26 -3.44
N GLN A 60 -11.89 -7.69 -2.31
CA GLN A 60 -13.06 -8.19 -1.58
C GLN A 60 -14.31 -7.62 -2.22
#